data_AF-A0A1A8EHA0-F1
#
_entry.id   AF-A0A1A8EHA0-F1
#
_cell.length_a   1.000
_cell.length_b   1.000
_cell.length_c   1.000
_cell.angle_alpha   90.00
_cell.angle_beta   90.00
_cell.angle_gamma   90.00
#
_symmetry.space_group_name_H-M   'P 1'
#
loop_
_entity.id
_entity.type
_entity.pdbx_description
1 polymer ?
#
loop_
_entity_poly.entity_id
_entity_poly.type
_entity_poly.pdbx_seq_one_letter_code
_entity_poly.pdbx_strand_id
1 'polypeptide(L)'
;PGCKGAWDNIACWERAEFGETVTVSCPRALRIIFGRNGNISRNCTSTGWSEVFPNISRVCGSDTSQDKLVFYVVVQTLYTLGHSLSLIA
;
A
#
# COMPACT_ATOMS: atom_id res chain seq x y z
N PRO A 1 -26.88 9.75 14.40
CA PRO A 1 -26.88 9.66 12.92
C PRO A 1 -25.44 9.65 12.44
N GLY A 2 -25.04 8.72 11.57
CA GLY A 2 -23.63 8.61 11.21
C GLY A 2 -23.27 7.25 10.66
N CYS A 3 -21.99 7.10 10.39
CA CYS A 3 -21.42 5.89 9.82
C CYS A 3 -20.99 4.95 10.94
N LYS A 4 -21.43 3.69 10.86
CA LYS A 4 -20.97 2.64 11.79
C LYS A 4 -19.49 2.33 11.55
N GLY A 5 -18.84 1.78 12.57
CA GLY A 5 -17.49 1.26 12.41
C GLY A 5 -17.44 0.20 11.29
N ALA A 6 -16.39 0.24 10.49
CA ALA A 6 -16.27 -0.57 9.29
C ALA A 6 -14.83 -1.07 9.11
N TRP A 7 -14.70 -2.24 8.49
CA TRP A 7 -13.42 -2.82 8.07
C TRP A 7 -13.45 -3.02 6.56
N ASP A 8 -12.43 -2.53 5.86
CA ASP A 8 -12.36 -2.54 4.39
C ASP A 8 -11.11 -3.25 3.85
N ASN A 9 -10.56 -4.22 4.61
CA ASN A 9 -9.31 -4.93 4.32
C ASN A 9 -8.04 -4.07 4.38
N ILE A 10 -8.17 -2.78 4.63
CA ILE A 10 -7.04 -1.86 4.77
C ILE A 10 -6.93 -1.42 6.23
N ALA A 11 -8.01 -0.85 6.77
CA ALA A 11 -8.02 -0.27 8.10
C ALA A 11 -9.36 -0.46 8.81
N CYS A 12 -9.30 -0.35 10.13
CA CYS A 12 -10.50 -0.28 10.96
C CYS A 12 -10.92 1.19 11.07
N TRP A 13 -12.10 1.50 10.56
CA TRP A 13 -12.71 2.81 10.65
C TRP A 13 -13.60 2.86 11.88
N GLU A 14 -13.30 3.79 12.78
CA GLU A 14 -14.15 4.04 13.94
C GLU A 14 -15.49 4.64 13.52
N ARG A 15 -16.49 4.56 14.41
CA ARG A 15 -17.78 5.21 14.17
C ARG A 15 -17.57 6.73 14.04
N ALA A 16 -18.27 7.35 13.11
CA ALA A 16 -18.16 8.78 12.85
C ALA A 16 -19.52 9.43 12.59
N GLU A 17 -19.63 10.72 12.88
CA GLU A 17 -20.82 11.52 12.59
C GLU A 17 -20.83 12.00 11.13
N PHE A 18 -22.01 12.37 10.61
CA PHE A 18 -22.09 12.89 9.25
C PHE A 18 -21.30 14.20 9.12
N GLY A 19 -20.47 14.29 8.08
CA GLY A 19 -19.54 15.39 7.85
C GLY A 19 -18.16 15.18 8.48
N GLU A 20 -17.99 14.19 9.35
CA GLU A 20 -16.72 13.89 10.00
C GLU A 20 -15.75 13.16 9.05
N THR A 21 -14.46 13.48 9.18
CA THR A 21 -13.37 12.80 8.47
C THR A 21 -12.54 12.00 9.47
N VAL A 22 -12.54 10.68 9.31
CA VAL A 22 -11.67 9.80 10.10
C VAL A 22 -10.35 9.62 9.36
N THR A 23 -9.23 9.73 10.08
CA THR A 23 -7.89 9.56 9.53
C THR A 23 -7.13 8.51 10.32
N VAL A 24 -6.52 7.57 9.61
CA VAL A 24 -5.72 6.49 10.18
C VAL A 24 -4.35 6.45 9.52
N SER A 25 -3.33 6.09 10.29
CA SER A 25 -1.98 5.92 9.74
C SER A 25 -1.87 4.65 8.91
N CYS A 26 -0.89 4.62 8.01
CA CYS A 26 -0.59 3.44 7.21
C CYS A 26 -0.48 2.17 8.08
N PRO A 27 -1.08 1.04 7.66
CA PRO A 27 -0.97 -0.23 8.35
C PRO A 27 0.48 -0.59 8.67
N ARG A 28 0.70 -1.16 9.86
CA ARG A 28 2.04 -1.48 10.36
C ARG A 28 2.84 -2.36 9.40
N ALA A 29 2.19 -3.33 8.75
CA ALA A 29 2.81 -4.17 7.74
C ALA A 29 3.40 -3.35 6.57
N LEU A 30 2.63 -2.39 6.04
CA LEU A 30 3.08 -1.53 4.93
C LEU A 30 4.20 -0.58 5.38
N ARG A 31 4.12 -0.06 6.61
CA ARG A 31 5.21 0.76 7.19
C ARG A 31 6.52 -0.02 7.31
N ILE A 32 6.47 -1.31 7.68
CA ILE A 32 7.67 -2.16 7.78
C ILE A 32 8.25 -2.46 6.40
N ILE A 33 7.39 -2.75 5.41
CA ILE A 33 7.84 -3.17 4.08
C ILE A 33 8.34 -1.98 3.26
N PHE A 34 7.61 -0.86 3.29
CA PHE A 34 7.84 0.28 2.39
C PHE A 34 8.44 1.50 3.09
N GLY A 35 8.51 1.52 4.42
CA GLY A 35 9.09 2.63 5.20
C GLY A 35 8.30 3.93 5.16
N ARG A 36 7.13 3.98 4.50
CA ARG A 36 6.31 5.19 4.39
C ARG A 36 5.36 5.32 5.58
N ASN A 37 5.43 6.47 6.26
CA ASN A 37 4.57 6.83 7.39
C ASN A 37 3.45 7.79 6.97
N GLY A 38 2.70 7.43 5.91
CA GLY A 38 1.55 8.21 5.45
C GLY A 38 0.29 7.99 6.27
N ASN A 39 -0.76 8.74 5.94
CA ASN A 39 -2.09 8.61 6.50
C ASN A 39 -3.13 8.48 5.37
N ILE A 40 -4.22 7.78 5.65
CA ILE A 40 -5.39 7.63 4.79
C ILE A 40 -6.64 8.05 5.57
N SER A 41 -7.65 8.54 4.86
CA SER A 41 -8.84 9.14 5.44
C SER A 41 -10.12 8.71 4.71
N ARG A 42 -11.25 8.75 5.43
CA ARG A 42 -12.60 8.60 4.88
C ARG A 42 -13.53 9.63 5.49
N ASN A 43 -14.47 10.09 4.68
CA ASN A 43 -15.52 11.00 5.10
C ASN A 43 -16.78 10.20 5.38
N CYS A 44 -17.42 10.47 6.51
CA CYS A 44 -18.75 9.97 6.76
C CYS A 44 -19.78 10.92 6.15
N THR A 45 -20.58 10.41 5.21
CA THR A 45 -21.64 11.18 4.53
C THR A 45 -23.01 10.64 4.92
N SER A 46 -24.08 11.39 4.63
CA SER A 46 -25.46 10.92 4.82
C SER A 46 -25.77 9.60 4.11
N THR A 47 -25.02 9.27 3.05
CA THR A 47 -25.12 8.02 2.28
C THR A 47 -24.21 6.90 2.79
N GLY A 48 -23.36 7.17 3.78
CA GLY A 48 -22.37 6.23 4.31
C GLY A 48 -20.92 6.69 4.12
N TRP A 49 -19.98 5.76 4.22
CA TRP A 49 -18.56 6.04 4.07
C TRP A 49 -18.17 6.38 2.63
N SER A 50 -17.38 7.44 2.44
CA SER A 50 -16.75 7.76 1.16
C SER A 50 -15.68 6.73 0.77
N GLU A 51 -15.12 6.84 -0.42
CA GLU A 51 -13.87 6.15 -0.76
C GLU A 51 -12.69 6.66 0.10
N VAL A 52 -11.66 5.83 0.20
CA VAL A 52 -10.42 6.14 0.93
C VAL A 52 -9.56 7.11 0.15
N PHE A 53 -9.08 8.17 0.80
CA PHE A 53 -8.20 9.16 0.18
C PHE A 53 -7.10 9.63 1.15
N PRO A 54 -5.95 10.10 0.65
CA PRO A 54 -5.47 9.94 -0.72
C PRO A 54 -5.20 8.46 -1.06
N ASN A 55 -4.96 8.16 -2.34
CA ASN A 55 -4.73 6.79 -2.80
C ASN A 55 -3.66 6.07 -1.93
N ILE A 56 -4.04 4.94 -1.35
CA ILE A 56 -3.21 4.18 -0.40
C ILE A 56 -1.84 3.81 -0.96
N SER A 57 -1.75 3.39 -2.23
CA SER A 57 -0.49 2.98 -2.84
C SER A 57 0.50 4.15 -2.89
N ARG A 58 -0.01 5.38 -3.01
CA ARG A 58 0.83 6.59 -3.02
C ARG A 58 1.39 6.90 -1.63
N VAL A 59 0.61 6.74 -0.57
CA VAL A 59 1.02 7.17 0.79
C VAL A 59 1.60 6.05 1.64
N CYS A 60 1.22 4.79 1.40
CA CYS A 60 1.64 3.61 2.15
C CYS A 60 2.45 2.61 1.32
N GLY A 61 2.37 2.66 -0.01
CA GLY A 61 3.09 1.76 -0.91
C GLY A 61 4.48 2.28 -1.32
N SER A 62 5.14 1.57 -2.23
CA SER A 62 6.36 2.02 -2.90
C SER A 62 6.06 2.30 -4.37
N ASP A 63 6.77 3.24 -4.96
CA ASP A 63 6.83 3.36 -6.41
C ASP A 63 7.62 2.16 -6.95
N THR A 64 6.90 1.11 -7.33
CA THR A 64 7.44 0.05 -8.17
C THR A 64 7.63 0.61 -9.57
N SER A 65 8.73 1.35 -9.79
CA SER A 65 9.12 1.71 -11.16
C SER A 65 9.38 0.42 -11.92
N GLN A 66 8.83 0.31 -13.14
CA GLN A 66 9.05 -0.85 -13.99
C GLN A 66 10.55 -1.10 -14.23
N ASP A 67 11.35 -0.05 -14.21
CA ASP A 67 12.82 -0.11 -14.35
C ASP A 67 13.50 -0.98 -13.29
N LYS A 68 13.00 -0.96 -12.04
CA LYS A 68 13.56 -1.81 -10.96
C LYS A 68 13.31 -3.29 -11.22
N LEU A 69 12.13 -3.64 -11.75
CA LEU A 69 11.79 -5.02 -12.11
C LEU A 69 12.70 -5.52 -13.24
N VAL A 70 12.92 -4.71 -14.27
CA VAL A 70 13.82 -5.05 -15.39
C VAL A 70 15.26 -5.28 -14.90
N PHE A 71 15.76 -4.42 -14.01
CA PHE A 71 17.10 -4.58 -13.43
C PHE A 71 17.28 -5.94 -12.74
N TYR A 72 16.32 -6.36 -11.90
CA TYR A 72 16.40 -7.65 -11.21
C TYR A 72 16.38 -8.83 -12.18
N VAL A 73 15.56 -8.78 -13.24
CA VAL A 73 15.50 -9.83 -14.26
C VAL A 73 16.82 -9.95 -15.01
N VAL A 74 17.44 -8.82 -15.38
CA VAL A 74 18.74 -8.81 -16.07
C VAL A 74 19.83 -9.39 -15.18
N VAL A 75 19.94 -8.93 -13.93
CA VAL A 75 20.91 -9.47 -12.97
C VAL A 75 20.69 -10.96 -12.75
N GLN A 76 19.43 -11.39 -12.62
CA GLN A 76 19.07 -12.78 -12.46
C GLN A 76 19.53 -13.65 -13.62
N THR A 77 19.30 -13.17 -14.84
CA THR A 77 19.67 -13.88 -16.06
C THR A 77 21.19 -14.00 -16.17
N LEU A 78 21.93 -12.91 -15.93
CA LEU A 78 23.39 -12.89 -16.06
C LEU A 78 24.08 -13.80 -15.03
N TYR A 79 23.68 -13.77 -13.75
CA TYR A 79 24.29 -14.66 -12.77
C TYR A 79 23.99 -16.12 -13.10
N THR A 80 22.76 -16.42 -13.55
CA THR A 80 22.35 -17.79 -13.85
C THR A 80 23.16 -18.36 -15.00
N LEU A 81 23.32 -17.57 -16.08
CA LEU A 81 24.16 -17.95 -17.22
C LEU A 81 25.62 -18.10 -16.81
N GLY A 82 26.17 -17.16 -16.03
CA GLY A 82 27.54 -17.22 -15.52
C GLY A 82 27.81 -18.48 -14.70
N HIS A 83 26.94 -18.80 -13.74
CA HIS A 83 27.05 -20.00 -12.93
C HIS A 83 26.89 -21.30 -13.74
N SER A 84 25.99 -21.31 -14.72
CA SER A 84 25.80 -22.47 -15.60
C SER A 84 27.06 -22.74 -16.43
N LEU A 85 27.66 -21.70 -17.00
CA LEU A 85 28.91 -21.82 -17.76
C LEU A 85 30.07 -22.27 -16.87
N SER A 86 30.19 -21.74 -15.65
CA SER A 86 31.21 -22.15 -14.69
C SER A 86 31.05 -23.59 -14.18
N LEU A 87 29.84 -24.15 -14.21
CA LEU A 87 29.60 -25.55 -13.83
C LEU A 87 29.89 -26.54 -14.96
N ILE A 88 29.82 -26.10 -16.21
CA ILE A 88 30.07 -26.94 -17.39
C ILE A 88 31.57 -27.01 -17.73
N ALA A 89 32.32 -25.96 -17.39
CA ALA A 89 33.78 -25.89 -17.55
C ALA A 89 34.52 -26.71 -16.48
#